data_AF-A0A6P2AT17-F1
#
_entry.id   AF-A0A6P2AT17-F1
#
_cell.length_a   1.000
_cell.length_b   1.000
_cell.length_c   1.000
_cell.angle_alpha   90.00
_cell.angle_beta   90.00
_cell.angle_gamma   90.00
#
_symmetry.space_group_name_H-M   'P 1'
#
loop_
_entity.id
_entity.type
_entity.pdbx_description
1 polymer ?
#
loop_
_entity_poly.entity_id
_entity_poly.type
_entity_poly.pdbx_seq_one_letter_code
_entity_poly.pdbx_strand_id
1 'polypeptide(L)'
;MARRKQYWLMKSEPDDYSIDDLERDGSIGWTGVRNYQARNFMRDEMKVGDLVLYYHSNAKPPGVVGIAEVSREAYPDPTQFRKGSKYFDPKSTKDEPRWVHVDLKFVERFPKIVSLDQLKEMPELDGLLVLKRGQRLSIQPVEPAHFKRILTLGRSKSR
;
A
#
# COMPACT_ATOMS: atom_id res chain seq x y z
N MET A 1 -6.70 19.50 18.28
CA MET A 1 -5.32 19.10 17.90
C MET A 1 -5.36 18.46 16.53
N ALA A 2 -4.46 18.79 15.61
CA ALA A 2 -4.41 18.14 14.30
C ALA A 2 -4.01 16.66 14.45
N ARG A 3 -4.70 15.75 13.76
CA ARG A 3 -4.37 14.31 13.74
C ARG A 3 -2.93 14.13 13.25
N ARG A 4 -2.13 13.33 13.95
CA ARG A 4 -0.79 12.95 13.46
C ARG A 4 -0.93 12.09 12.22
N LYS A 5 -0.10 12.37 11.22
CA LYS A 5 -0.04 11.62 9.96
C LYS A 5 0.34 10.16 10.23
N GLN A 6 -0.43 9.23 9.66
CA GLN A 6 -0.16 7.80 9.75
C GLN A 6 0.60 7.31 8.51
N TYR A 7 1.25 6.16 8.66
CA TYR A 7 2.08 5.55 7.62
C TYR A 7 1.63 4.13 7.36
N TRP A 8 1.71 3.73 6.09
CA TRP A 8 1.19 2.47 5.61
C TRP A 8 2.20 1.80 4.68
N LEU A 9 2.07 0.49 4.51
CA LEU A 9 2.69 -0.28 3.43
C LEU A 9 1.58 -0.93 2.64
N MET A 10 1.56 -0.70 1.32
CA MET A 10 0.56 -1.28 0.43
C MET A 10 1.26 -2.05 -0.69
N LYS A 11 0.87 -3.31 -0.86
CA LYS A 11 1.48 -4.24 -1.82
C LYS A 11 0.75 -4.20 -3.16
N SER A 12 1.52 -4.10 -4.23
CA SER A 12 1.07 -4.31 -5.61
C SER A 12 2.03 -5.27 -6.32
N GLU A 13 1.53 -6.06 -7.25
CA GLU A 13 2.39 -6.81 -8.16
C GLU A 13 2.77 -5.86 -9.32
N PRO A 14 4.06 -5.71 -9.66
CA PRO A 14 4.48 -4.75 -10.68
C PRO A 14 3.91 -5.03 -12.07
N ASP A 15 3.61 -6.29 -12.37
CA ASP A 15 2.99 -6.71 -13.64
C ASP A 15 1.49 -6.33 -13.72
N ASP A 16 0.84 -6.15 -12.56
CA ASP A 16 -0.56 -5.70 -12.48
C ASP A 16 -0.64 -4.16 -12.44
N TYR A 17 0.12 -3.52 -11.54
CA TYR A 17 0.17 -2.06 -11.42
C TYR A 17 1.42 -1.60 -10.66
N SER A 18 2.43 -1.10 -11.39
CA SER A 18 3.72 -0.67 -10.86
C SER A 18 3.70 0.75 -10.26
N ILE A 19 4.82 1.18 -9.67
CA ILE A 19 4.96 2.59 -9.23
C ILE A 19 5.12 3.53 -10.42
N ASP A 20 5.71 3.05 -11.53
CA ASP A 20 5.85 3.81 -12.77
C ASP A 20 4.49 4.04 -13.44
N ASP A 21 3.57 3.07 -13.31
CA ASP A 21 2.17 3.26 -13.72
C ASP A 21 1.50 4.36 -12.88
N LEU A 22 1.70 4.35 -11.56
CA LEU A 22 1.18 5.40 -10.69
C LEU A 22 1.80 6.77 -10.99
N GLU A 23 3.10 6.83 -11.29
CA GLU A 23 3.79 8.06 -11.70
C GLU A 23 3.18 8.63 -12.99
N ARG A 24 2.94 7.77 -13.99
CA ARG A 24 2.32 8.14 -15.27
C ARG A 24 0.87 8.59 -15.09
N ASP A 25 0.07 7.83 -14.35
CA ASP A 25 -1.38 8.04 -14.22
C ASP A 25 -1.71 9.12 -13.17
N GLY A 26 -0.75 9.45 -12.31
CA GLY A 26 -0.82 10.46 -11.25
C GLY A 26 -1.62 10.01 -10.03
N SER A 27 -2.75 9.33 -10.23
CA SER A 27 -3.57 8.77 -9.15
C SER A 27 -4.32 7.51 -9.57
N ILE A 28 -4.63 6.66 -8.58
CA ILE A 28 -5.36 5.40 -8.80
C ILE A 28 -6.32 5.12 -7.64
N GLY A 29 -7.45 4.50 -7.95
CA GLY A 29 -8.27 3.83 -6.95
C GLY A 29 -7.67 2.49 -6.56
N TRP A 30 -7.34 2.29 -5.29
CA TRP A 30 -6.68 1.08 -4.79
C TRP A 30 -7.62 -0.13 -4.65
N THR A 31 -8.21 -0.54 -5.77
CA THR A 31 -9.23 -1.58 -5.86
C THR A 31 -8.69 -3.00 -5.64
N GLY A 32 -9.59 -3.98 -5.54
CA GLY A 32 -9.24 -5.41 -5.54
C GLY A 32 -8.85 -6.00 -4.17
N VAL A 33 -8.89 -5.20 -3.11
CA VAL A 33 -8.65 -5.69 -1.74
C VAL A 33 -9.84 -6.55 -1.28
N ARG A 34 -9.59 -7.82 -0.98
CA ARG A 34 -10.60 -8.80 -0.52
C ARG A 34 -10.27 -9.44 0.83
N ASN A 35 -9.44 -8.78 1.63
CA ASN A 35 -9.15 -9.15 3.01
C ASN A 35 -9.84 -8.17 3.96
N TYR A 36 -10.63 -8.68 4.91
CA TYR A 36 -11.42 -7.85 5.83
C TYR A 36 -10.59 -6.92 6.69
N GLN A 37 -9.43 -7.37 7.19
CA GLN A 37 -8.56 -6.53 8.01
C GLN A 37 -7.90 -5.42 7.18
N ALA A 38 -7.39 -5.75 5.99
CA ALA A 38 -6.86 -4.75 5.06
C ALA A 38 -7.92 -3.72 4.64
N ARG A 39 -9.16 -4.16 4.42
CA ARG A 39 -10.31 -3.29 4.16
C ARG A 39 -10.57 -2.36 5.36
N ASN A 40 -10.60 -2.91 6.57
CA ASN A 40 -10.88 -2.13 7.78
C ASN A 40 -9.81 -1.04 8.01
N PHE A 41 -8.53 -1.33 7.75
CA PHE A 41 -7.48 -0.31 7.79
C PHE A 41 -7.77 0.87 6.85
N MET A 42 -8.18 0.60 5.61
CA MET A 42 -8.57 1.67 4.68
C MET A 42 -9.81 2.44 5.16
N ARG A 43 -10.83 1.72 5.61
CA ARG A 43 -12.14 2.30 5.97
C ARG A 43 -12.07 3.15 7.24
N ASP A 44 -11.41 2.63 8.26
CA ASP A 44 -11.54 3.11 9.63
C ASP A 44 -10.35 4.01 10.01
N GLU A 45 -9.17 3.74 9.46
CA GLU A 45 -7.93 4.33 9.94
C GLU A 45 -7.25 5.27 8.94
N MET A 46 -7.25 4.96 7.63
CA MET A 46 -6.62 5.82 6.61
C MET A 46 -7.34 7.15 6.45
N LYS A 47 -6.57 8.23 6.33
CA LYS A 47 -7.06 9.57 5.99
C LYS A 47 -6.23 10.21 4.89
N VAL A 48 -6.82 11.20 4.23
CA VAL A 48 -6.12 12.01 3.23
C VAL A 48 -4.85 12.60 3.82
N GLY A 49 -3.75 12.49 3.08
CA GLY A 49 -2.42 12.94 3.49
C GLY A 49 -1.58 11.90 4.24
N ASP A 50 -2.13 10.75 4.62
CA ASP A 50 -1.35 9.61 5.11
C ASP A 50 -0.43 9.08 4.00
N LEU A 51 0.80 8.68 4.35
CA LEU A 51 1.79 8.23 3.37
C LEU A 51 1.87 6.70 3.31
N VAL A 52 2.18 6.22 2.11
CA VAL A 52 2.19 4.80 1.76
C VAL A 52 3.57 4.44 1.21
N LEU A 53 4.24 3.48 1.83
CA LEU A 53 5.34 2.74 1.21
C LEU A 53 4.75 1.84 0.12
N TYR A 54 5.06 2.15 -1.13
CA TYR A 54 4.62 1.37 -2.28
C TYR A 54 5.52 0.14 -2.41
N TYR A 55 4.96 -1.05 -2.14
CA TYR A 55 5.71 -2.30 -2.08
C TYR A 55 5.40 -3.17 -3.30
N HIS A 56 6.42 -3.52 -4.07
CA HIS A 56 6.30 -4.52 -5.13
C HIS A 56 6.40 -5.93 -4.55
N SER A 57 5.26 -6.63 -4.54
CA SER A 57 5.16 -8.05 -4.20
C SER A 57 5.26 -8.94 -5.42
N ASN A 58 5.55 -10.23 -5.21
CA ASN A 58 5.73 -11.21 -6.29
C ASN A 58 6.75 -10.78 -7.36
N ALA A 59 7.70 -9.91 -6.98
CA ALA A 59 8.73 -9.33 -7.84
C ALA A 59 10.11 -9.91 -7.53
N LYS A 60 11.09 -9.66 -8.41
CA LYS A 60 12.49 -10.06 -8.22
C LYS A 60 13.44 -8.86 -8.41
N PRO A 61 13.99 -8.28 -7.33
CA PRO A 61 13.66 -8.54 -5.92
C PRO A 61 12.30 -7.92 -5.51
N PRO A 62 11.61 -8.47 -4.49
CA PRO A 62 10.47 -7.79 -3.89
C PRO A 62 10.98 -6.70 -2.91
N GLY A 63 10.20 -5.65 -2.69
CA GLY A 63 10.63 -4.56 -1.82
C GLY A 63 9.85 -3.27 -1.99
N VAL A 64 10.26 -2.24 -1.24
CA VAL A 64 9.67 -0.89 -1.33
C VAL A 64 10.35 -0.12 -2.45
N VAL A 65 9.55 0.42 -3.37
CA VAL A 65 10.04 1.09 -4.59
C VAL A 65 9.75 2.59 -4.63
N GLY A 66 8.96 3.10 -3.68
CA GLY A 66 8.61 4.52 -3.64
C GLY A 66 7.55 4.84 -2.60
N ILE A 67 7.01 6.05 -2.71
CA ILE A 67 5.96 6.59 -1.85
C ILE A 67 4.74 7.00 -2.69
N ALA A 68 3.57 6.69 -2.15
CA ALA A 68 2.30 7.28 -2.53
C ALA A 68 1.66 8.00 -1.33
N GLU A 69 0.63 8.80 -1.59
CA GLU A 69 -0.17 9.47 -0.56
C GLU A 69 -1.65 9.14 -0.75
N VAL A 70 -2.37 8.92 0.34
CA VAL A 70 -3.84 8.80 0.30
C VAL A 70 -4.43 10.14 -0.15
N SER A 71 -5.05 10.17 -1.32
CA SER A 71 -5.66 11.36 -1.93
C SER A 71 -7.18 11.42 -1.74
N ARG A 72 -7.82 10.28 -1.42
CA ARG A 72 -9.25 10.20 -1.10
C ARG A 72 -9.53 9.13 -0.04
N GLU A 73 -10.37 9.44 0.94
CA GLU A 73 -10.82 8.47 1.95
C GLU A 73 -11.65 7.34 1.36
N ALA A 74 -11.87 6.28 2.13
CA ALA A 74 -12.46 5.06 1.65
C ALA A 74 -13.87 5.23 1.07
N TYR A 75 -14.11 4.61 -0.08
CA TYR A 75 -15.40 4.54 -0.75
C TYR A 75 -15.61 3.18 -1.43
N PRO A 76 -16.84 2.81 -1.82
CA PRO A 76 -17.13 1.49 -2.37
C PRO A 76 -16.28 1.13 -3.59
N ASP A 77 -15.65 -0.06 -3.56
CA ASP A 77 -14.89 -0.60 -4.69
C ASP A 77 -15.82 -0.96 -5.84
N PRO A 78 -15.78 -0.26 -6.99
CA PRO A 78 -16.71 -0.52 -8.09
C PRO A 78 -16.50 -1.90 -8.72
N THR A 79 -15.33 -2.53 -8.54
CA THR A 79 -15.02 -3.85 -9.10
C THR A 79 -15.80 -4.98 -8.45
N GLN A 80 -16.32 -4.76 -7.23
CA GLN A 80 -17.11 -5.77 -6.50
C GLN A 80 -18.48 -6.02 -7.13
N PHE A 81 -19.02 -5.06 -7.89
CA PHE A 81 -20.35 -5.13 -8.51
C PHE A 81 -20.33 -5.64 -9.95
N ARG A 82 -19.16 -5.66 -10.59
CA ARG A 82 -19.03 -5.97 -12.03
C ARG A 82 -18.90 -7.47 -12.23
N LYS A 83 -19.96 -8.11 -12.74
CA LYS A 83 -19.90 -9.52 -13.17
C LYS A 83 -18.77 -9.70 -14.19
N GLY A 84 -17.95 -10.75 -14.02
CA GLY A 84 -16.77 -11.01 -14.84
C GLY A 84 -15.48 -10.36 -14.35
N SER A 85 -15.55 -9.41 -13.40
CA SER A 85 -14.36 -8.92 -12.69
C SER A 85 -13.73 -10.04 -11.86
N LYS A 86 -12.39 -10.10 -11.84
CA LYS A 86 -11.60 -10.94 -10.90
C LYS A 86 -12.02 -10.74 -9.44
N TYR A 87 -12.54 -9.56 -9.12
CA TYR A 87 -12.89 -9.15 -7.76
C TYR A 87 -14.40 -9.02 -7.53
N PHE A 88 -15.24 -9.57 -8.42
CA PHE A 88 -16.69 -9.61 -8.24
C PHE A 88 -17.07 -10.32 -6.93
N ASP A 89 -17.99 -9.73 -6.16
CA ASP A 89 -18.57 -10.36 -4.96
C ASP A 89 -20.10 -10.44 -5.13
N PRO A 90 -20.68 -11.62 -5.38
CA PRO A 90 -22.12 -11.77 -5.58
C PRO A 90 -22.95 -11.41 -4.34
N LYS A 91 -22.33 -11.29 -3.17
CA LYS A 91 -23.00 -10.93 -1.92
C LYS A 91 -22.87 -9.45 -1.58
N SER A 92 -22.17 -8.66 -2.39
CA SER A 92 -22.08 -7.21 -2.21
C SER A 92 -23.09 -6.50 -3.10
N THR A 93 -23.90 -5.62 -2.51
CA THR A 93 -24.89 -4.81 -3.23
C THR A 93 -24.48 -3.34 -3.19
N LYS A 94 -25.09 -2.50 -4.05
CA LYS A 94 -24.81 -1.06 -4.05
C LYS A 94 -25.25 -0.39 -2.74
N ASP A 95 -26.30 -0.91 -2.11
CA ASP A 95 -26.82 -0.42 -0.84
C ASP A 95 -25.98 -0.91 0.35
N GLU A 96 -25.38 -2.10 0.24
CA GLU A 96 -24.50 -2.69 1.26
C GLU A 96 -23.15 -3.13 0.66
N PRO A 97 -22.27 -2.16 0.30
CA PRO A 97 -20.94 -2.44 -0.23
C PRO A 97 -20.07 -3.12 0.82
N ARG A 98 -19.54 -4.30 0.51
CA ARG A 98 -18.66 -5.06 1.41
C ARG A 98 -17.22 -4.59 1.35
N TRP A 99 -16.80 -4.11 0.19
CA TRP A 99 -15.43 -3.74 -0.12
C TRP A 99 -15.33 -2.25 -0.41
N VAL A 100 -14.28 -1.64 0.13
CA VAL A 100 -13.96 -0.24 -0.07
C VAL A 100 -12.51 -0.12 -0.46
N HIS A 101 -12.16 1.01 -1.07
CA HIS A 101 -10.79 1.41 -1.30
C HIS A 101 -10.62 2.91 -1.12
N VAL A 102 -9.36 3.31 -0.93
CA VAL A 102 -8.93 4.71 -1.00
C VAL A 102 -8.43 5.03 -2.41
N ASP A 103 -8.23 6.31 -2.69
CA ASP A 103 -7.38 6.71 -3.82
C ASP A 103 -5.97 7.00 -3.32
N LEU A 104 -4.98 6.59 -4.11
CA LEU A 104 -3.58 6.95 -3.91
C LEU A 104 -3.15 7.90 -5.04
N LYS A 105 -2.28 8.85 -4.72
CA LYS A 105 -1.55 9.65 -5.71
C LYS A 105 -0.05 9.41 -5.60
N PHE A 106 0.65 9.54 -6.70
CA PHE A 106 2.11 9.48 -6.75
C PHE A 106 2.73 10.56 -5.86
N VAL A 107 3.85 10.23 -5.19
CA VAL A 107 4.67 11.19 -4.45
C VAL A 107 6.12 11.12 -4.93
N GLU A 108 6.71 9.94 -4.91
CA GLU A 108 8.12 9.76 -5.24
C GLU A 108 8.40 8.31 -5.62
N ARG A 109 9.24 8.11 -6.64
CA ARG A 109 9.89 6.83 -6.92
C ARG A 109 11.29 6.84 -6.35
N PHE A 110 11.68 5.79 -5.64
CA PHE A 110 13.03 5.69 -5.09
C PHE A 110 14.06 5.42 -6.20
N PRO A 111 15.27 6.00 -6.13
CA PRO A 111 16.36 5.69 -7.06
C PRO A 111 16.80 4.22 -7.03
N LYS A 112 16.59 3.51 -5.92
CA LYS A 112 16.80 2.07 -5.79
C LYS A 112 15.71 1.45 -4.92
N ILE A 113 15.35 0.20 -5.23
CA ILE A 113 14.46 -0.60 -4.39
C ILE A 113 15.10 -0.86 -3.03
N VAL A 114 14.32 -0.68 -1.95
CA VAL A 114 14.66 -1.19 -0.63
C VAL A 114 14.15 -2.63 -0.57
N SER A 115 15.02 -3.58 -0.89
CA SER A 115 14.63 -4.98 -1.07
C SER A 115 14.18 -5.61 0.24
N LEU A 116 13.32 -6.64 0.16
CA LEU A 116 12.90 -7.41 1.33
C LEU A 116 14.09 -7.99 2.10
N ASP A 117 15.14 -8.40 1.42
CA ASP A 117 16.34 -8.94 2.08
C ASP A 117 17.11 -7.84 2.82
N GLN A 118 17.26 -6.65 2.21
CA GLN A 118 17.80 -5.49 2.91
C GLN A 118 16.95 -5.10 4.14
N LEU A 119 15.62 -5.19 4.05
CA LEU A 119 14.75 -4.91 5.19
C LEU A 119 14.96 -5.92 6.34
N LYS A 120 15.21 -7.20 6.03
CA LYS A 120 15.47 -8.25 7.05
C LYS A 120 16.80 -8.10 7.76
N GLU A 121 17.79 -7.49 7.11
CA GLU A 121 19.13 -7.31 7.67
C GLU A 121 19.22 -6.13 8.67
N MET A 122 18.15 -5.36 8.84
CA MET A 122 18.15 -4.12 9.61
C MET A 122 17.42 -4.31 10.95
N PRO A 123 18.13 -4.37 12.09
CA PRO A 123 17.50 -4.49 13.41
C PRO A 123 16.53 -3.35 13.75
N GLU A 124 16.78 -2.15 13.19
CA GLU A 124 15.90 -0.98 13.32
C GLU A 124 14.50 -1.17 12.71
N LEU A 125 14.30 -2.24 11.92
CA LEU A 125 13.03 -2.57 11.27
C LEU A 125 12.35 -3.79 11.92
N ASP A 126 12.85 -4.24 13.07
CA ASP A 126 12.22 -5.30 13.83
C ASP A 126 10.76 -4.97 14.16
N GLY A 127 9.88 -5.93 13.94
CA GLY A 127 8.44 -5.75 14.14
C GLY A 127 7.68 -5.21 12.93
N LEU A 128 8.36 -4.76 11.87
CA LEU A 128 7.71 -4.42 10.60
C LEU A 128 6.90 -5.61 10.08
N LEU A 129 5.60 -5.40 9.89
CA LEU A 129 4.66 -6.50 9.66
C LEU A 129 5.01 -7.37 8.44
N VAL A 130 5.55 -6.76 7.37
CA VAL A 130 5.93 -7.48 6.15
C VAL A 130 7.05 -8.51 6.38
N LEU A 131 7.84 -8.36 7.45
CA LEU A 131 8.92 -9.29 7.82
C LEU A 131 8.42 -10.47 8.66
N LYS A 132 7.22 -10.38 9.25
CA LYS A 132 6.68 -11.45 10.09
C LYS A 132 6.35 -12.68 9.26
N ARG A 133 6.88 -13.84 9.68
CA ARG A 133 6.61 -15.14 9.03
C ARG A 133 5.11 -15.38 8.95
N GLY A 134 4.62 -15.75 7.77
CA GLY A 134 3.20 -16.04 7.56
C GLY A 134 2.31 -14.80 7.37
N GLN A 135 2.85 -13.59 7.40
CA GLN A 135 2.06 -12.39 7.11
C GLN A 135 1.47 -12.45 5.70
N ARG A 136 0.16 -12.18 5.58
CA ARG A 136 -0.61 -12.19 4.31
C ARG A 136 -1.35 -10.89 4.01
N LEU A 137 -1.31 -9.92 4.92
CA LEU A 137 -1.93 -8.61 4.71
C LEU A 137 -1.22 -7.86 3.57
N SER A 138 -2.03 -7.35 2.65
CA SER A 138 -1.60 -6.47 1.54
C SER A 138 -1.51 -5.00 1.96
N ILE A 139 -2.21 -4.63 3.02
CA ILE A 139 -2.21 -3.28 3.61
C ILE A 139 -1.83 -3.43 5.08
N GLN A 140 -0.82 -2.67 5.50
CA GLN A 140 -0.21 -2.83 6.82
C GLN A 140 0.07 -1.46 7.42
N PRO A 141 -0.24 -1.23 8.72
CA PRO A 141 0.26 -0.04 9.41
C PRO A 141 1.78 -0.11 9.53
N VAL A 142 2.41 1.06 9.47
CA VAL A 142 3.86 1.22 9.59
C VAL A 142 4.14 2.24 10.69
N GLU A 143 5.01 1.90 11.61
CA GLU A 143 5.43 2.83 12.65
C GLU A 143 6.26 3.99 12.05
N PRO A 144 6.15 5.21 12.58
CA PRO A 144 6.89 6.36 12.06
C PRO A 144 8.40 6.15 11.98
N ALA A 145 8.98 5.42 12.95
CA ALA A 145 10.40 5.09 12.96
C ALA A 145 10.79 4.20 11.76
N HIS A 146 10.03 3.13 11.52
CA HIS A 146 10.24 2.24 10.38
C HIS A 146 10.08 2.98 9.05
N PHE A 147 9.04 3.81 8.91
CA PHE A 147 8.80 4.59 7.70
C PHE A 147 9.99 5.51 7.40
N LYS A 148 10.47 6.26 8.41
CA LYS A 148 11.61 7.18 8.27
C LYS A 148 12.89 6.43 7.88
N ARG A 149 13.12 5.25 8.46
CA ARG A 149 14.30 4.43 8.13
C ARG A 149 14.25 3.95 6.69
N ILE A 150 13.13 3.38 6.25
CA ILE A 150 12.94 2.92 4.86
C ILE A 150 13.07 4.08 3.88
N LEU A 151 12.55 5.26 4.23
CA LEU A 151 12.68 6.46 3.43
C LEU A 151 14.14 6.88 3.24
N THR A 152 14.94 6.79 4.30
CA THR A 152 16.37 7.11 4.26
C THR A 152 17.11 6.13 3.35
N LEU A 153 16.79 4.84 3.45
CA LEU A 153 17.37 3.79 2.60
C LEU A 153 17.00 4.02 1.13
N GLY A 154 15.72 4.22 0.83
CA GLY A 154 15.20 4.41 -0.52
C GLY A 154 15.79 5.63 -1.22
N ARG A 155 15.97 6.74 -0.50
CA ARG A 155 16.54 7.99 -1.04
C ARG A 155 18.06 8.01 -1.11
N SER A 156 18.74 7.04 -0.51
CA SER A 156 20.20 7.02 -0.55
C SER A 156 20.69 6.84 -1.99
N LYS A 157 21.52 7.78 -2.47
CA LYS A 157 22.20 7.63 -3.75
C LYS A 157 23.22 6.49 -3.63
N SER A 158 23.37 5.70 -4.69
CA SER A 158 24.51 4.79 -4.78
C SER A 158 25.79 5.59 -4.55
N ARG A 159 26.66 5.12 -3.65
CA ARG A 159 28.09 5.35 -3.87
C ARG A 159 28.53 4.63 -5.13
#